data_AF-A0A535XZF6-F1
#
_entry.id   AF-A0A535XZF6-F1
#
_cell.length_a   1.000
_cell.length_b   1.000
_cell.length_c   1.000
_cell.angle_alpha   90.00
_cell.angle_beta   90.00
_cell.angle_gamma   90.00
#
_symmetry.space_group_name_H-M   'P 1'
#
loop_
_entity.id
_entity.type
_entity.pdbx_description
1 polymer ?
#
loop_
_entity_poly.entity_id
_entity_poly.type
_entity_poly.pdbx_seq_one_letter_code
_entity_poly.pdbx_strand_id
1 'polypeptide(L)'
;MREFRRALREGRYADAVRLYRGPFLEGFSLRDSSQFDEWQATQTDALRAEYGDSLKTLAAEAESSGDIASALAHAKARLALDPLHEPAHRDLMRLYARSGDRSAALRQYHECVRLLDGELGVAPIAETKALHDAIEAGTLPSDRPTSVAATAEAVGDLHTLHGDYQRAIESYETAITKAPASARAAL
;
A
#
# COMPACT_ATOMS: atom_id res chain seq x y z
N MET A 1 -17.90 10.83 -14.93
CA MET A 1 -16.47 11.21 -15.00
C MET A 1 -16.10 12.53 -14.32
N ARG A 2 -16.75 13.66 -14.64
CA ARG A 2 -16.42 14.95 -13.99
C ARG A 2 -16.60 14.92 -12.47
N GLU A 3 -17.67 14.29 -11.99
CA GLU A 3 -17.93 14.13 -10.56
C GLU A 3 -16.95 13.19 -9.86
N PHE A 4 -16.54 12.11 -10.54
CA PHE A 4 -15.49 11.19 -10.07
C PHE A 4 -14.18 11.96 -9.83
N ARG A 5 -13.66 12.63 -10.87
CA ARG A 5 -12.43 13.43 -10.74
C ARG A 5 -12.57 14.61 -9.78
N ARG A 6 -13.77 15.17 -9.61
CA ARG A 6 -14.03 16.17 -8.56
C ARG A 6 -13.88 15.55 -7.17
N ALA A 7 -14.50 14.39 -6.93
CA ALA A 7 -14.37 13.68 -5.66
C ALA A 7 -12.91 13.34 -5.33
N LEU A 8 -12.11 12.92 -6.32
CA LEU A 8 -10.68 12.69 -6.13
C LEU A 8 -9.92 13.94 -5.68
N ARG A 9 -10.14 15.08 -6.35
CA ARG A 9 -9.49 16.35 -5.99
C ARG A 9 -9.88 16.85 -4.59
N GLU A 10 -11.06 16.49 -4.13
CA GLU A 10 -11.57 16.82 -2.79
C GLU A 10 -11.21 15.76 -1.73
N GLY A 11 -10.44 14.71 -2.09
CA GLY A 11 -10.07 13.63 -1.18
C GLY A 11 -11.23 12.71 -0.77
N ARG A 12 -12.39 12.80 -1.43
CA ARG A 12 -13.57 11.97 -1.15
C ARG A 12 -13.48 10.62 -1.87
N TYR A 13 -12.49 9.80 -1.50
CA TYR A 13 -12.18 8.55 -2.19
C TYR A 13 -13.34 7.54 -2.17
N ALA A 14 -14.10 7.45 -1.08
CA ALA A 14 -15.27 6.58 -1.00
C ALA A 14 -16.36 6.95 -2.03
N ASP A 15 -16.58 8.26 -2.22
CA ASP A 15 -17.50 8.74 -3.25
C ASP A 15 -16.96 8.48 -4.65
N ALA A 16 -15.65 8.67 -4.87
CA ALA A 16 -15.02 8.36 -6.14
C ALA A 16 -15.21 6.87 -6.48
N VAL A 17 -14.93 5.96 -5.55
CA VAL A 17 -15.12 4.51 -5.74
C VAL A 17 -16.58 4.18 -6.08
N ARG A 18 -17.55 4.82 -5.42
CA ARG A 18 -18.99 4.63 -5.71
C ARG A 18 -19.42 5.18 -7.08
N LEU A 19 -18.75 6.23 -7.57
CA LEU A 19 -19.04 6.89 -8.85
C LEU A 19 -18.40 6.18 -10.05
N TYR A 20 -17.41 5.32 -9.83
CA TYR A 20 -16.83 4.48 -10.88
C TYR A 20 -17.81 3.38 -11.27
N ARG A 21 -18.12 3.24 -12.57
CA ARG A 21 -19.15 2.34 -13.10
C ARG A 21 -18.64 1.35 -14.13
N GLY A 22 -17.33 1.21 -14.26
CA GLY A 22 -16.69 0.36 -15.27
C GLY A 22 -15.87 1.16 -16.30
N PRO A 23 -15.40 0.48 -17.36
CA PRO A 23 -14.58 1.07 -18.40
C PRO A 23 -15.24 2.27 -19.10
N PHE A 24 -14.43 3.22 -19.52
CA PHE A 24 -14.94 4.45 -20.12
C PHE A 24 -15.46 4.21 -21.53
N LEU A 25 -16.71 4.63 -21.77
CA LEU A 25 -17.42 4.44 -23.04
C LEU A 25 -17.46 2.97 -23.49
N GLU A 26 -17.50 2.02 -22.55
CA GLU A 26 -17.65 0.60 -22.87
C GLU A 26 -18.83 0.36 -23.81
N GLY A 27 -18.59 -0.41 -24.89
CA GLY A 27 -19.58 -0.71 -25.91
C GLY A 27 -19.84 0.40 -26.93
N PHE A 28 -19.18 1.56 -26.83
CA PHE A 28 -19.22 2.62 -27.84
C PHE A 28 -17.93 2.63 -28.66
N SER A 29 -18.07 2.66 -29.98
CA SER A 29 -16.95 2.79 -30.93
C SER A 29 -17.37 3.65 -32.13
N LEU A 30 -16.41 4.32 -32.74
CA LEU A 30 -16.60 5.04 -34.01
C LEU A 30 -15.99 4.22 -35.14
N ARG A 31 -16.77 4.00 -36.20
CA ARG A 31 -16.30 3.26 -37.37
C ARG A 31 -15.14 4.02 -38.03
N ASP A 32 -14.09 3.28 -38.40
CA ASP A 32 -12.91 3.75 -39.15
C ASP A 32 -12.13 4.89 -38.47
N SER A 33 -12.10 4.93 -37.12
CA SER A 33 -11.41 5.98 -36.36
C SER A 33 -10.45 5.40 -35.31
N SER A 34 -9.27 4.97 -35.74
CA SER A 34 -8.22 4.46 -34.83
C SER A 34 -7.80 5.48 -33.76
N GLN A 35 -7.78 6.76 -34.10
CA GLN A 35 -7.44 7.85 -33.17
C GLN A 35 -8.45 7.94 -32.01
N PHE A 36 -9.72 7.66 -32.29
CA PHE A 36 -10.75 7.62 -31.25
C PHE A 36 -10.54 6.43 -30.32
N ASP A 37 -10.26 5.25 -30.88
CA ASP A 37 -10.04 4.02 -30.10
C ASP A 37 -8.81 4.15 -29.19
N GLU A 38 -7.70 4.70 -29.71
CA GLU A 38 -6.48 4.97 -28.92
C GLU A 38 -6.73 5.97 -27.78
N TRP A 39 -7.48 7.05 -28.07
CA TRP A 39 -7.86 8.02 -27.05
C TRP A 39 -8.77 7.39 -25.98
N GLN A 40 -9.76 6.59 -26.39
CA GLN A 40 -10.66 5.90 -25.48
C GLN A 40 -9.91 4.91 -24.58
N ALA A 41 -8.98 4.14 -25.14
CA ALA A 41 -8.12 3.24 -24.38
C ALA A 41 -7.31 4.01 -23.34
N THR A 42 -6.66 5.11 -23.74
CA THR A 42 -5.90 6.00 -22.85
C THR A 42 -6.77 6.54 -21.70
N GLN A 43 -8.01 6.97 -21.99
CA GLN A 43 -8.92 7.44 -20.94
C GLN A 43 -9.37 6.30 -20.02
N THR A 44 -9.62 5.11 -20.56
CA THR A 44 -10.01 3.94 -19.77
C THR A 44 -8.90 3.55 -18.79
N ASP A 45 -7.66 3.51 -19.25
CA ASP A 45 -6.50 3.15 -18.43
C ASP A 45 -6.25 4.19 -17.34
N ALA A 46 -6.30 5.48 -17.67
CA ALA A 46 -6.16 6.56 -16.69
C ALA A 46 -7.22 6.47 -15.58
N LEU A 47 -8.47 6.18 -15.93
CA LEU A 47 -9.55 6.07 -14.96
C LEU A 47 -9.47 4.80 -14.12
N ARG A 48 -9.01 3.69 -14.70
CA ARG A 48 -8.73 2.45 -13.97
C ARG A 48 -7.62 2.69 -12.94
N ALA A 49 -6.55 3.40 -13.32
CA ALA A 49 -5.46 3.75 -12.41
C ALA A 49 -5.95 4.66 -11.27
N GLU A 50 -6.66 5.75 -11.58
CA GLU A 50 -7.25 6.67 -10.59
C GLU A 50 -8.19 5.94 -9.60
N TYR A 51 -8.98 4.98 -10.09
CA TYR A 51 -9.86 4.14 -9.28
C TYR A 51 -9.06 3.18 -8.38
N GLY A 52 -8.03 2.52 -8.93
CA GLY A 52 -7.12 1.65 -8.18
C GLY A 52 -6.40 2.38 -7.05
N ASP A 53 -5.91 3.59 -7.31
CA ASP A 53 -5.27 4.44 -6.30
C ASP A 53 -6.25 4.85 -5.20
N SER A 54 -7.51 5.14 -5.55
CA SER A 54 -8.55 5.43 -4.56
C SER A 54 -8.82 4.24 -3.64
N LEU A 55 -8.88 3.03 -4.20
CA LEU A 55 -9.03 1.80 -3.42
C LEU A 55 -7.82 1.54 -2.52
N LYS A 56 -6.61 1.82 -3.00
CA LYS A 56 -5.38 1.75 -2.18
C LYS A 56 -5.47 2.67 -0.97
N THR A 57 -5.89 3.93 -1.19
CA THR A 57 -6.02 4.91 -0.11
C THR A 57 -7.07 4.49 0.91
N LEU A 58 -8.25 4.07 0.46
CA LEU A 58 -9.30 3.58 1.36
C LEU A 58 -8.88 2.33 2.13
N ALA A 59 -8.10 1.43 1.51
CA ALA A 59 -7.57 0.26 2.21
C ALA A 59 -6.62 0.67 3.35
N ALA A 60 -5.74 1.64 3.10
CA ALA A 60 -4.82 2.16 4.11
C ALA A 60 -5.55 2.94 5.23
N GLU A 61 -6.56 3.73 4.89
CA GLU A 61 -7.40 4.44 5.86
C GLU A 61 -8.14 3.44 6.78
N ALA A 62 -8.76 2.41 6.20
CA ALA A 62 -9.44 1.36 6.94
C ALA A 62 -8.47 0.53 7.81
N GLU A 63 -7.28 0.23 7.31
CA GLU A 63 -6.24 -0.42 8.12
C GLU A 63 -5.85 0.45 9.32
N SER A 64 -5.63 1.74 9.11
CA SER A 64 -5.24 2.68 10.17
C SER A 64 -6.32 2.87 11.26
N SER A 65 -7.60 2.70 10.91
CA SER A 65 -8.71 2.74 11.84
C SER A 65 -9.00 1.40 12.52
N GLY A 66 -8.27 0.34 12.16
CA GLY A 66 -8.46 -1.02 12.66
C GLY A 66 -9.60 -1.79 12.00
N ASP A 67 -10.28 -1.22 10.99
CA ASP A 67 -11.28 -1.90 10.19
C ASP A 67 -10.61 -2.78 9.11
N ILE A 68 -10.04 -3.89 9.56
CA ILE A 68 -9.36 -4.87 8.71
C ILE A 68 -10.30 -5.45 7.64
N ALA A 69 -11.59 -5.58 7.94
CA ALA A 69 -12.57 -6.13 7.00
C ALA A 69 -12.73 -5.22 5.78
N SER A 70 -12.92 -3.91 6.00
CA SER A 70 -12.98 -2.93 4.91
C SER A 70 -11.65 -2.79 4.18
N ALA A 71 -10.52 -2.84 4.90
CA ALA A 71 -9.19 -2.79 4.29
C ALA A 71 -8.99 -3.94 3.28
N LEU A 72 -9.30 -5.17 3.68
CA LEU A 72 -9.24 -6.35 2.82
C LEU A 72 -10.22 -6.25 1.65
N ALA A 73 -11.43 -5.72 1.85
CA ALA A 73 -12.40 -5.53 0.78
C ALA A 73 -11.89 -4.58 -0.31
N HIS A 74 -11.34 -3.43 0.07
CA HIS A 74 -10.75 -2.47 -0.86
C HIS A 74 -9.50 -3.02 -1.57
N ALA A 75 -8.62 -3.70 -0.84
CA ALA A 75 -7.42 -4.31 -1.43
C ALA A 75 -7.77 -5.42 -2.45
N LYS A 76 -8.79 -6.25 -2.17
CA LYS A 76 -9.31 -7.25 -3.12
C LYS A 76 -9.92 -6.61 -4.36
N ALA A 77 -10.73 -5.56 -4.18
CA ALA A 77 -11.29 -4.82 -5.30
C ALA A 77 -10.20 -4.20 -6.19
N ARG A 78 -9.09 -3.74 -5.58
CA ARG A 78 -7.95 -3.20 -6.34
C ARG A 78 -7.25 -4.31 -7.12
N LEU A 79 -6.99 -5.46 -6.51
CA LEU A 79 -6.37 -6.59 -7.21
C LEU A 79 -7.23 -7.09 -8.38
N ALA A 80 -8.56 -7.03 -8.25
CA ALA A 80 -9.46 -7.42 -9.34
C ALA A 80 -9.35 -6.55 -10.60
N LEU A 81 -8.76 -5.35 -10.51
CA LEU A 81 -8.52 -4.48 -11.69
C LEU A 81 -7.41 -5.00 -12.59
N ASP A 82 -6.42 -5.65 -11.98
CA ASP A 82 -5.28 -6.26 -12.64
C ASP A 82 -4.73 -7.40 -11.75
N PRO A 83 -5.14 -8.66 -12.00
CA PRO A 83 -4.68 -9.82 -11.25
C PRO A 83 -3.16 -10.07 -11.33
N LEU A 84 -2.45 -9.46 -12.28
CA LEU A 84 -0.99 -9.56 -12.43
C LEU A 84 -0.25 -8.43 -11.67
N HIS A 85 -0.98 -7.52 -11.03
CA HIS A 85 -0.39 -6.40 -10.31
C HIS A 85 0.22 -6.83 -8.97
N GLU A 86 1.50 -7.21 -8.98
CA GLU A 86 2.24 -7.64 -7.79
C GLU A 86 2.14 -6.70 -6.57
N PRO A 87 2.18 -5.35 -6.71
CA PRO A 87 1.97 -4.48 -5.57
C PRO A 87 0.61 -4.68 -4.87
N ALA A 88 -0.47 -4.98 -5.60
CA ALA A 88 -1.77 -5.26 -4.99
C ALA A 88 -1.80 -6.63 -4.26
N HIS A 89 -1.08 -7.63 -4.79
CA HIS A 89 -0.86 -8.89 -4.06
C HIS A 89 -0.14 -8.65 -2.74
N ARG A 90 0.94 -7.85 -2.76
CA ARG A 90 1.71 -7.50 -1.54
C ARG A 90 0.88 -6.75 -0.50
N ASP A 91 -0.08 -5.92 -0.91
CA ASP A 91 -1.00 -5.25 0.01
C ASP A 91 -1.88 -6.26 0.75
N LEU A 92 -2.46 -7.22 0.03
CA LEU A 92 -3.24 -8.29 0.65
C LEU A 92 -2.39 -9.17 1.56
N MET A 93 -1.19 -9.55 1.13
CA MET A 93 -0.25 -10.33 1.95
C MET A 93 0.04 -9.63 3.29
N ARG A 94 0.32 -8.32 3.26
CA ARG A 94 0.55 -7.53 4.47
C ARG A 94 -0.68 -7.46 5.37
N LEU A 95 -1.86 -7.16 4.79
CA LEU A 95 -3.10 -7.06 5.55
C LEU A 95 -3.46 -8.39 6.24
N TYR A 96 -3.36 -9.51 5.52
CA TYR A 96 -3.61 -10.84 6.09
C TYR A 96 -2.65 -11.18 7.21
N ALA A 97 -1.37 -10.89 7.04
CA ALA A 97 -0.40 -11.23 8.07
C ALA A 97 -0.52 -10.33 9.31
N ARG A 98 -0.86 -9.04 9.13
CA ARG A 98 -1.16 -8.11 10.24
C ARG A 98 -2.44 -8.47 11.00
N SER A 99 -3.42 -9.06 10.33
CA SER A 99 -4.63 -9.56 10.99
C SER A 99 -4.44 -10.90 11.71
N GLY A 100 -3.24 -11.47 11.65
CA GLY A 100 -2.89 -12.77 12.24
C GLY A 100 -3.19 -13.97 11.34
N ASP A 101 -3.74 -13.76 10.14
CA ASP A 101 -3.98 -14.83 9.16
C ASP A 101 -2.75 -15.05 8.26
N ARG A 102 -1.65 -15.50 8.86
CA ARG A 102 -0.40 -15.85 8.15
C ARG A 102 -0.65 -16.84 7.02
N SER A 103 -1.55 -17.80 7.23
CA SER A 103 -1.91 -18.81 6.24
C SER A 103 -2.54 -18.19 4.98
N ALA A 104 -3.45 -17.21 5.13
CA ALA A 104 -4.00 -16.48 3.99
C ALA A 104 -2.94 -15.65 3.26
N ALA A 105 -2.01 -15.03 3.99
CA ALA A 105 -0.92 -14.26 3.39
C ALA A 105 -0.03 -15.13 2.50
N LEU A 106 0.37 -16.32 2.97
CA LEU A 106 1.18 -17.26 2.18
C LEU A 106 0.40 -17.83 0.98
N ARG A 107 -0.90 -18.11 1.14
CA ARG A 107 -1.76 -18.51 0.00
C ARG A 107 -1.83 -17.41 -1.06
N GLN A 108 -1.91 -16.14 -0.66
CA GLN A 108 -1.93 -15.02 -1.60
C GLN A 108 -0.63 -14.94 -2.41
N TYR A 109 0.53 -15.19 -1.80
CA TYR A 109 1.80 -15.27 -2.51
C TYR A 109 1.80 -16.38 -3.56
N HIS A 110 1.34 -17.59 -3.20
CA HIS A 110 1.28 -18.69 -4.16
C HIS A 110 0.33 -18.41 -5.32
N GLU A 111 -0.78 -17.71 -5.06
CA GLU A 111 -1.69 -17.27 -6.13
C GLU A 111 -1.01 -16.26 -7.07
N CYS A 112 -0.25 -15.31 -6.53
CA CYS A 112 0.57 -14.39 -7.31
C CYS A 112 1.56 -15.14 -8.20
N VAL A 113 2.32 -16.10 -7.63
CA VAL A 113 3.25 -16.96 -8.39
C VAL A 113 2.52 -17.68 -9.52
N ARG A 114 1.39 -18.32 -9.21
CA ARG A 114 0.62 -19.11 -10.17
C ARG A 114 0.12 -18.26 -11.34
N LEU A 115 -0.36 -17.04 -11.07
CA LEU A 115 -0.86 -16.12 -12.10
C LEU A 115 0.27 -15.57 -12.97
N LEU A 116 1.38 -15.12 -12.37
CA LEU A 116 2.51 -14.58 -13.12
C LEU A 116 3.18 -15.64 -14.00
N ASP A 117 3.35 -16.85 -13.48
CA ASP A 117 3.90 -17.96 -14.25
C ASP A 117 2.94 -18.37 -15.38
N GLY A 118 1.65 -18.50 -15.08
CA GLY A 118 0.65 -18.92 -16.05
C GLY A 118 0.43 -17.92 -17.21
N GLU A 119 0.40 -16.63 -16.92
CA GLU A 119 0.06 -15.59 -17.92
C GLU A 119 1.31 -15.00 -18.59
N LEU A 120 2.43 -14.90 -17.87
CA LEU A 120 3.65 -14.20 -18.34
C LEU A 120 4.89 -15.10 -18.37
N GLY A 121 4.86 -16.30 -17.76
CA GLY A 121 6.03 -17.17 -17.64
C GLY A 121 7.15 -16.58 -16.77
N VAL A 122 6.80 -15.71 -15.82
CA VAL A 122 7.77 -15.03 -14.94
C VAL A 122 7.54 -15.36 -13.48
N ALA A 123 8.62 -15.38 -12.71
CA ALA A 123 8.54 -15.45 -11.25
C ALA A 123 8.24 -14.07 -10.64
N PRO A 124 7.72 -14.00 -9.39
CA PRO A 124 7.55 -12.73 -8.70
C PRO A 124 8.86 -11.95 -8.54
N ILE A 125 8.75 -10.63 -8.52
CA ILE A 125 9.89 -9.74 -8.26
C ILE A 125 10.43 -9.90 -6.83
N ALA A 126 11.64 -9.38 -6.62
CA ALA A 126 12.38 -9.54 -5.37
C ALA A 126 11.61 -9.05 -4.15
N GLU A 127 10.88 -7.93 -4.27
CA GLU A 127 10.08 -7.34 -3.19
C GLU A 127 8.92 -8.24 -2.77
N THR A 128 8.31 -8.97 -3.71
CA THR A 128 7.23 -9.92 -3.42
C THR A 128 7.76 -11.15 -2.70
N LYS A 129 8.92 -11.66 -3.13
CA LYS A 129 9.63 -12.77 -2.47
C LYS A 129 10.10 -12.40 -1.07
N ALA A 130 10.73 -11.24 -0.91
CA ALA A 130 11.20 -10.77 0.39
C ALA A 130 10.05 -10.63 1.40
N LEU A 131 8.86 -10.18 0.95
CA LEU A 131 7.69 -10.12 1.81
C LEU A 131 7.20 -11.52 2.21
N HIS A 132 7.16 -12.46 1.27
CA HIS A 132 6.86 -13.87 1.57
C HIS A 132 7.80 -14.41 2.65
N ASP A 133 9.11 -14.25 2.47
CA ASP A 133 10.13 -14.78 3.38
C ASP A 133 10.00 -14.15 4.77
N ALA A 134 9.68 -12.85 4.84
CA ALA A 134 9.42 -12.17 6.11
C ALA A 134 8.14 -12.67 6.81
N ILE A 135 7.07 -12.94 6.06
CA ILE A 135 5.83 -13.55 6.58
C ILE A 135 6.13 -14.97 7.07
N GLU A 136 6.92 -15.73 6.33
CA GLU A 136 7.31 -17.08 6.68
C GLU A 136 8.18 -17.11 7.94
N ALA A 137 9.15 -16.21 8.07
CA ALA A 137 9.98 -16.09 9.27
C ALA A 137 9.22 -15.49 10.47
N GLY A 138 8.04 -14.91 10.26
CA GLY A 138 7.31 -14.17 11.30
C GLY A 138 7.96 -12.83 11.66
N THR A 139 8.82 -12.30 10.80
CA THR A 139 9.62 -11.09 11.02
C THR A 139 9.09 -9.90 10.24
N LEU A 140 7.77 -9.84 10.02
CA LEU A 140 7.16 -8.72 9.32
C LEU A 140 7.60 -7.41 9.98
N PRO A 141 8.15 -6.46 9.20
CA PRO A 141 8.38 -5.12 9.70
C PRO A 141 7.05 -4.58 10.21
N SER A 142 6.95 -4.39 11.51
CA SER A 142 5.85 -3.61 12.08
C SER A 142 5.99 -2.21 11.51
N ASP A 143 4.93 -1.66 10.90
CA ASP A 143 4.88 -0.27 10.42
C ASP A 143 4.88 0.75 11.55
N ARG A 144 5.21 0.38 12.80
CA ARG A 144 5.79 1.40 13.66
C ARG A 144 6.97 1.91 12.87
N PRO A 145 6.96 3.16 12.37
CA PRO A 145 8.17 3.72 11.84
C PRO A 145 9.17 3.50 12.96
N THR A 146 10.29 2.84 12.67
CA THR A 146 11.46 3.00 13.51
C THR A 146 11.75 4.49 13.38
N SER A 147 11.10 5.27 14.24
CA SER A 147 11.14 6.71 14.18
C SER A 147 12.61 7.05 14.25
N VAL A 148 13.07 8.03 13.48
CA VAL A 148 14.43 8.55 13.65
C VAL A 148 14.67 8.89 15.13
N ALA A 149 13.60 9.23 15.87
CA ALA A 149 13.66 9.34 17.32
C ALA A 149 13.89 8.01 18.07
N ALA A 150 13.19 6.93 17.72
CA ALA A 150 13.39 5.62 18.35
C ALA A 150 14.78 5.02 18.03
N THR A 151 15.30 5.24 16.82
CA THR A 151 16.66 4.85 16.45
C THR A 151 17.69 5.69 17.19
N ALA A 152 17.48 7.00 17.29
CA ALA A 152 18.39 7.90 17.99
C ALA A 152 18.35 7.69 19.53
N GLU A 153 17.22 7.31 20.11
CA GLU A 153 17.14 6.84 21.50
C GLU A 153 17.95 5.58 21.72
N ALA A 154 17.78 4.54 20.89
CA ALA A 154 18.54 3.30 21.00
C ALA A 154 20.06 3.50 20.83
N VAL A 155 20.47 4.44 19.96
CA VAL A 155 21.87 4.83 19.79
C VAL A 155 22.38 5.63 20.99
N GLY A 156 21.55 6.50 21.58
CA GLY A 156 21.86 7.21 22.82
C GLY A 156 22.07 6.28 24.01
N ASP A 157 21.22 5.26 24.15
CA ASP A 157 21.32 4.23 25.19
C ASP A 157 22.63 3.43 25.07
N LEU A 158 23.01 3.08 23.84
CA LEU A 158 24.28 2.39 23.56
C LEU A 158 25.49 3.24 23.91
N HIS A 159 25.49 4.53 23.59
CA HIS A 159 26.60 5.44 23.97
C HIS A 159 26.68 5.67 25.48
N THR A 160 25.53 5.74 26.16
CA THR A 160 25.47 5.83 27.63
C THR A 160 26.09 4.59 28.29
N LEU A 161 25.78 3.39 27.77
CA LEU A 161 26.36 2.13 28.24
C LEU A 161 27.88 2.04 28.05
N HIS A 162 28.43 2.72 27.05
CA HIS A 162 29.88 2.75 26.77
C HIS A 162 30.61 3.95 27.41
N GLY A 163 29.91 4.81 28.16
CA GLY A 163 30.49 5.99 28.82
C GLY A 163 30.70 7.20 27.91
N ASP A 164 30.22 7.16 26.67
CA ASP A 164 30.35 8.23 25.68
C ASP A 164 29.20 9.25 25.81
N TYR A 165 29.11 9.92 26.96
CA TYR A 165 27.97 10.77 27.30
C TYR A 165 27.73 11.92 26.30
N GLN A 166 28.77 12.48 25.68
CA GLN A 166 28.60 13.51 24.63
C GLN A 166 27.84 12.99 23.41
N ARG A 167 28.16 11.78 22.94
CA ARG A 167 27.48 11.14 21.81
C ARG A 167 26.06 10.71 22.16
N ALA A 168 25.84 10.31 23.41
CA ALA A 168 24.51 10.01 23.92
C ALA A 168 23.60 11.26 23.89
N ILE A 169 24.09 12.40 24.37
CA ILE A 169 23.36 13.68 24.36
C ILE A 169 22.96 14.08 22.93
N GLU A 170 23.90 14.05 21.98
CA GLU A 170 23.64 14.37 20.56
C GLU A 170 22.54 13.48 19.96
N SER A 171 22.52 12.21 20.35
CA SER A 171 21.53 11.23 19.89
C SER A 171 20.15 11.50 20.50
N TYR A 172 20.06 11.81 21.80
CA TYR A 172 18.80 12.16 22.45
C TYR A 172 18.24 13.52 21.97
N GLU A 173 19.09 14.52 21.70
CA GLU A 173 18.66 15.80 21.10
C GLU A 173 18.07 15.61 19.71
N THR A 174 18.67 14.72 18.92
CA THR A 174 18.14 14.31 17.61
C THR A 174 16.78 13.64 17.77
N ALA A 175 16.61 12.78 18.78
CA ALA A 175 15.35 12.11 19.05
C ALA A 175 14.23 13.08 19.43
N ILE A 176 14.50 14.01 20.35
CA ILE A 176 13.55 15.05 20.77
C ILE A 176 13.13 15.92 19.58
N THR A 177 14.07 16.23 18.69
CA THR A 177 13.80 17.10 17.53
C THR A 177 12.95 16.40 16.47
N LYS A 178 13.14 15.10 16.29
CA LYS A 178 12.46 14.27 15.28
C LYS A 178 11.17 13.62 15.80
N ALA A 179 10.89 13.70 17.11
CA ALA A 179 9.66 13.21 17.70
C ALA A 179 8.43 14.03 17.22
N PRO A 180 7.29 13.37 16.94
CA PRO A 180 6.05 14.06 16.58
C PRO A 180 5.59 14.97 17.73
N ALA A 181 4.92 16.08 17.39
CA ALA A 181 4.51 17.11 18.36
C ALA A 181 3.65 16.56 19.52
N SER A 182 2.90 15.48 19.29
CA SER A 182 2.11 14.78 20.30
C SER A 182 2.95 14.11 21.40
N ALA A 183 4.20 13.74 21.12
CA ALA A 183 5.11 13.13 22.10
C ALA A 183 5.92 14.16 22.89
N ARG A 184 6.18 15.34 22.31
CA ARG A 184 6.96 16.42 22.95
C ARG A 184 6.21 17.13 24.08
N ALA A 185 4.88 17.01 24.13
CA ALA A 185 4.03 17.62 25.15
C ALA A 185 3.84 16.76 26.42
N ALA A 186 4.41 15.55 26.47
CA ALA A 186 4.26 14.59 27.57
C ALA A 186 5.53 14.45 28.44
N LEU A 187 6.56 15.28 28.21
CA LEU A 187 7.80 15.39 28.98
C LEU A 187 7.86 16.75 29.67
#